data_AF-A0ABD7NAW7-F1
#
_entry.id   AF-A0ABD7NAW7-F1
#
_cell.length_a   1.000
_cell.length_b   1.000
_cell.length_c   1.000
_cell.angle_alpha   90.00
_cell.angle_beta   90.00
_cell.angle_gamma   90.00
#
_symmetry.space_group_name_H-M   'P 1'
#
loop_
_entity.id
_entity.type
_entity.pdbx_description
1 polymer ?
#
loop_
_entity_poly.entity_id
_entity_poly.type
_entity_poly.pdbx_seq_one_letter_code
_entity_poly.pdbx_strand_id
1 'polypeptide(L)' 'MLPAGMNEDGVIEDMQAYDAWLADEQTQRDMQRREEVNINHSHRHDEQDDVEIGGNF' A
#
# COMPACT_ATOMS: atom_id res chain seq x y z
N MET A 1 -3.27 -5.56 18.87
CA MET A 1 -4.72 -5.42 19.12
C MET A 1 -5.40 -6.55 18.38
N LEU A 2 -6.33 -7.24 19.03
CA LEU A 2 -7.17 -8.24 18.36
C LEU A 2 -8.25 -7.51 17.52
N PRO A 3 -8.69 -8.10 16.40
CA PRO A 3 -9.86 -7.63 15.67
C PRO A 3 -11.07 -7.43 16.59
N ALA A 4 -11.91 -6.44 16.28
CA ALA A 4 -13.17 -6.29 17.02
C ALA A 4 -14.02 -7.55 16.86
N GLY A 5 -14.69 -7.98 17.93
CA GLY A 5 -15.49 -9.20 17.93
C GLY A 5 -14.68 -10.51 17.97
N MET A 6 -13.34 -10.46 18.04
CA MET A 6 -12.48 -11.64 18.22
C MET A 6 -11.99 -11.74 19.67
N ASN A 7 -12.07 -12.94 20.25
CA ASN A 7 -11.55 -13.22 21.59
C ASN A 7 -10.06 -13.58 21.56
N GLU A 8 -9.47 -13.79 22.73
CA GLU A 8 -8.03 -14.08 22.89
C GLU A 8 -7.60 -15.42 22.27
N ASP A 9 -8.55 -16.36 22.10
CA ASP A 9 -8.33 -17.65 21.46
C ASP A 9 -8.43 -17.58 19.92
N GLY A 10 -8.75 -16.40 19.37
CA GLY A 10 -8.91 -16.19 17.93
C GLY A 10 -10.29 -16.60 17.40
N VAL A 11 -11.28 -16.77 18.27
CA VAL A 11 -12.67 -17.06 17.88
C VAL A 11 -13.43 -15.76 17.68
N ILE A 12 -14.18 -15.65 16.58
CA ILE A 12 -15.08 -14.54 16.34
C ILE A 12 -16.38 -14.82 17.11
N GLU A 13 -16.60 -14.04 18.17
CA GLU A 13 -17.81 -14.10 18.99
C GLU A 13 -18.90 -13.14 18.47
N ASP A 14 -18.48 -12.04 17.84
CA ASP A 14 -19.37 -11.07 17.21
C ASP A 14 -18.97 -10.84 15.76
N MET A 15 -19.72 -11.48 14.86
CA MET A 15 -19.50 -11.39 13.41
C MET A 15 -19.77 -9.96 12.88
N GLN A 16 -20.71 -9.20 13.47
CA GLN A 16 -20.98 -7.83 13.03
C GLN A 16 -19.85 -6.89 13.40
N ALA A 17 -19.30 -7.02 14.61
CA ALA A 17 -18.14 -6.24 15.03
C ALA A 17 -16.90 -6.58 14.19
N TYR A 18 -16.71 -7.86 13.87
CA TYR A 18 -15.62 -8.30 13.01
C TYR A 18 -15.75 -7.77 11.58
N ASP A 19 -16.94 -7.83 10.98
CA ASP A 19 -17.20 -7.31 9.63
C ASP A 19 -16.93 -5.80 9.55
N ALA A 20 -17.35 -5.04 10.57
CA ALA A 20 -17.09 -3.60 10.64
C ALA A 20 -15.59 -3.29 10.74
N TRP A 21 -14.86 -4.04 11.57
CA TRP A 21 -13.40 -3.92 11.68
C TRP A 21 -12.70 -4.27 10.37
N LEU A 22 -13.14 -5.34 9.69
CA LEU A 22 -12.56 -5.77 8.41
C LEU A 22 -12.77 -4.71 7.32
N ALA A 23 -13.94 -4.08 7.26
CA ALA A 23 -14.24 -3.01 6.31
C ALA A 23 -13.36 -1.77 6.55
N ASP A 24 -13.14 -1.40 7.81
CA ASP A 24 -12.24 -0.30 8.18
C ASP A 24 -10.78 -0.63 7.83
N GLU A 25 -10.31 -1.84 8.17
CA GLU A 25 -8.95 -2.29 7.84
C GLU A 25 -8.70 -2.27 6.33
N GLN A 26 -9.67 -2.73 5.53
CA GLN A 26 -9.57 -2.72 4.08
C GLN A 26 -9.48 -1.29 3.52
N THR A 27 -10.28 -0.37 4.07
CA THR A 27 -10.24 1.05 3.70
C THR A 27 -8.90 1.69 4.02
N GLN A 28 -8.34 1.41 5.20
CA GLN A 28 -7.03 1.91 5.62
C GLN A 28 -5.88 1.38 4.75
N ARG A 29 -5.92 0.10 4.40
CA ARG A 29 -4.94 -0.51 3.48
C ARG A 29 -5.03 0.06 2.07
N ASP A 30 -6.24 0.33 1.60
CA ASP A 30 -6.44 0.94 0.28
C ASP A 30 -5.97 2.39 0.26
N MET A 31 -6.14 3.14 1.35
CA MET A 31 -5.56 4.48 1.48
C MET A 31 -4.03 4.42 1.50
N GLN A 32 -3.42 3.51 2.26
CA GLN A 32 -1.97 3.32 2.27
C GLN A 32 -1.44 2.94 0.87
N ARG A 33 -2.09 2.01 0.15
CA ARG A 33 -1.69 1.66 -1.22
C ARG A 33 -1.79 2.81 -2.22
N ARG A 34 -2.72 3.75 -2.00
CA ARG A 34 -2.81 4.96 -2.85
C ARG A 34 -1.66 5.94 -2.59
N GLU A 35 -1.09 5.91 -1.40
CA GLU A 35 0.04 6.75 -1.00
C GLU A 35 1.40 6.07 -1.27
N GLU A 36 1.43 4.73 -1.41
CA GLU A 36 2.61 3.98 -1.83
C GLU A 36 3.04 4.38 -3.26
N VAL A 37 3.98 5.31 -3.35
CA VAL A 37 4.63 5.68 -4.60
C VAL A 37 5.53 4.54 -5.08
N ASN A 38 5.36 4.12 -6.33
CA ASN A 38 6.27 3.15 -6.95
C ASN A 38 7.63 3.81 -7.23
N ILE A 39 8.55 3.73 -6.26
CA ILE A 39 9.93 4.23 -6.37
C ILE A 39 10.75 3.55 -7.47
N ASN A 40 10.25 2.45 -8.02
CA ASN A 40 10.84 1.75 -9.15
C ASN A 40 10.27 2.23 -10.49
N HIS A 41 9.55 3.35 -10.51
CA HIS A 41 9.31 4.08 -11.74
C HIS A 41 10.66 4.65 -12.21
N SER A 42 11.38 3.81 -12.95
CA SER A 42 12.58 4.21 -13.67
C SER A 42 12.28 5.52 -14.38
N HIS A 43 12.99 6.56 -13.96
CA HIS A 43 13.19 7.81 -14.67
C HIS A 43 13.79 7.50 -16.05
N ARG A 44 12.97 6.95 -16.95
CA ARG A 44 13.36 6.46 -18.28
C ARG A 44 12.48 7.03 -19.37
N HIS A 45 11.66 8.02 -19.05
CA HIS A 45 10.83 8.66 -20.06
C HIS A 45 10.54 10.14 -19.77
N ASP A 46 11.43 10.90 -19.12
CA ASP A 46 11.29 12.38 -19.09
C ASP A 46 12.63 13.17 -19.09
N GLU A 47 13.79 12.53 -19.21
CA GLU A 47 15.05 13.20 -19.57
C GLU A 47 15.56 12.62 -20.89
N GLN A 48 14.83 12.94 -21.96
CA GLN A 48 15.34 12.89 -23.33
C GLN A 48 15.95 14.24 -23.74
N ASP A 49 16.20 15.14 -22.79
CA ASP A 49 16.82 16.44 -23.03
C ASP A 49 18.12 16.53 -22.20
N ASP A 50 19.24 16.72 -22.90
CA ASP A 50 20.53 17.21 -22.37
C ASP A 50 21.51 16.25 -21.67
N VAL A 51 21.78 15.07 -22.24
CA VAL A 51 23.11 14.45 -22.06
C VAL A 51 23.83 14.41 -23.40
N GLU A 52 24.68 15.42 -23.61
CA GLU A 52 25.72 15.45 -24.63
C GLU A 52 26.50 14.12 -24.55
N ILE A 53 26.29 13.23 -25.52
CA ILE A 53 27.17 12.08 -25.75
C ILE A 53 28.47 12.64 -26.33
N GLY A 54 29.25 13.25 -25.43
CA GLY A 54 30.62 13.67 -25.63
C GLY A 54 31.46 12.44 -25.97
N GLY A 55 32.14 12.54 -27.10
CA GLY A 55 32.86 11.46 -27.72
C GLY A 55 34.03 10.88 -26.93
N ASN A 56 34.51 9.79 -27.52
CA ASN A 56 35.81 9.15 -27.35
C ASN A 56 35.99 8.40 -26.02
N PHE A 57 35.86 7.06 -26.06
CA PHE A 57 36.92 6.08 -25.78
C PHE A 57 36.53 4.71 -26.36
#